data_AF-A0A519QKW2-F1
#
_entry.id   AF-A0A519QKW2-F1
#
_cell.length_a   1.000
_cell.length_b   1.000
_cell.length_c   1.000
_cell.angle_alpha   90.00
_cell.angle_beta   90.00
_cell.angle_gamma   90.00
#
_symmetry.space_group_name_H-M   'P 1'
#
loop_
_entity.id
_entity.type
_entity.pdbx_description
1 polymer ?
#
loop_
_entity_poly.entity_id
_entity_poly.type
_entity_poly.pdbx_seq_one_letter_code
_entity_poly.pdbx_strand_id
1 'polypeptide(L)'
;MKKIIGGALIICFLITSCDNMGGFFKSESANNTTDSVNATMSAVVVRDLSITPANAYSDLFLDSTAVEQYIQQENLNDTLARDLRNFYNSRNFQFAWFATQGVTEQGRNFWNLYDSNIDSVNYKADAALDKQLDTLLSVDSLTITANDTAFIKTELGLTKEFIKYAKNNKRTDWKQMVPSKKLDVMQLADSIIKQKDTPFYSGNIAYSKMREQLKKYHAIAQKGGWKPITLGSKSIKKGTSVPSVTQIKKRLQLTGDYNAIDTSTIFNDSLELAIKSVQQRFGFNPTGIITDTLINSLNVSGSTTS
;
A
#
# COMPACT_ATOMS: atom_id res chain seq x y z
N MET A 1 -12.97 43.13 49.76
CA MET A 1 -12.19 41.96 49.33
C MET A 1 -13.06 41.10 48.42
N LYS A 2 -12.56 40.81 47.20
CA LYS A 2 -12.86 39.70 46.24
C LYS A 2 -14.30 39.12 46.21
N LYS A 3 -15.06 39.36 45.12
CA LYS A 3 -15.37 38.44 43.97
C LYS A 3 -16.07 37.12 44.41
N ILE A 4 -17.10 36.54 43.78
CA ILE A 4 -17.26 36.13 42.37
C ILE A 4 -18.76 35.83 42.11
N ILE A 5 -19.27 36.27 40.96
CA ILE A 5 -20.57 35.89 40.37
C ILE A 5 -20.38 34.54 39.68
N GLY A 6 -21.13 33.50 40.10
CA GLY A 6 -21.12 32.18 39.48
C GLY A 6 -22.06 32.12 38.27
N GLY A 7 -21.50 32.24 37.07
CA GLY A 7 -22.20 31.97 35.81
C GLY A 7 -22.20 30.49 35.49
N ALA A 8 -23.38 29.93 35.19
CA ALA A 8 -23.57 28.58 34.70
C ALA A 8 -22.98 28.44 33.29
N LEU A 9 -21.94 27.63 33.15
CA LEU A 9 -21.28 27.33 31.88
C LEU A 9 -21.79 25.96 31.40
N ILE A 10 -22.74 26.00 30.47
CA ILE A 10 -23.24 24.84 29.74
C ILE A 10 -22.13 24.37 28.80
N ILE A 11 -21.45 23.30 29.17
CA ILE A 11 -20.46 22.61 28.33
C ILE A 11 -21.25 21.77 27.33
N CYS A 12 -21.41 22.29 26.12
CA CYS A 12 -21.94 21.56 24.98
C CYS A 12 -20.80 20.68 24.42
N PHE A 13 -20.79 19.40 24.77
CA PHE A 13 -19.96 18.40 24.09
C PHE A 13 -20.52 18.18 22.68
N LEU A 14 -19.94 18.85 21.68
CA LEU A 14 -20.13 18.49 20.28
C LEU A 14 -19.30 17.22 20.03
N ILE A 15 -20.02 16.10 19.95
CA ILE A 15 -19.51 14.83 19.48
C ILE A 15 -19.39 14.98 17.95
N THR A 16 -18.21 15.33 17.46
CA THR A 16 -17.91 15.23 16.02
C THR A 16 -17.74 13.76 15.69
N SER A 17 -18.77 13.19 15.06
CA SER A 17 -18.75 11.87 14.46
C SER A 17 -17.71 11.81 13.34
N CYS A 18 -16.83 10.81 13.40
CA CYS A 18 -15.86 10.48 12.36
C CYS A 18 -16.58 9.91 11.12
N ASP A 19 -16.91 10.75 10.15
CA ASP A 19 -17.32 10.33 8.80
C ASP A 19 -16.25 10.73 7.77
N ASN A 20 -15.02 10.20 7.89
CA ASN A 20 -13.98 10.49 6.90
C ASN A 20 -13.09 9.30 6.52
N MET A 21 -13.70 8.12 6.33
CA MET A 21 -13.01 6.93 5.79
C MET A 21 -13.66 6.35 4.51
N GLY A 22 -14.54 7.11 3.83
CA GLY A 22 -15.23 6.63 2.62
C GLY A 22 -14.49 6.83 1.29
N GLY A 23 -13.32 7.49 1.27
CA GLY A 23 -12.74 8.04 0.05
C GLY A 23 -11.92 7.07 -0.82
N PHE A 24 -11.44 5.95 -0.28
CA PHE A 24 -10.42 5.14 -0.98
C PHE A 24 -10.98 4.27 -2.13
N PHE A 25 -12.28 3.97 -2.10
CA PHE A 25 -12.89 2.98 -3.01
C PHE A 25 -14.13 3.47 -3.77
N LYS A 26 -14.45 4.77 -3.69
CA LYS A 26 -15.59 5.31 -4.42
C LYS A 26 -15.22 5.46 -5.89
N SER A 27 -15.60 4.48 -6.69
CA SER A 27 -15.80 4.68 -8.13
C SER A 27 -16.91 5.72 -8.27
N GLU A 28 -16.58 6.92 -8.73
CA GLU A 28 -17.56 7.92 -9.13
C GLU A 28 -18.32 7.38 -10.36
N SER A 29 -19.49 6.79 -10.09
CA SER A 29 -20.52 6.63 -11.10
C SER A 29 -21.42 7.86 -11.00
N ALA A 30 -21.15 8.86 -11.83
CA ALA A 30 -22.01 10.03 -11.95
C ALA A 30 -23.24 9.69 -12.79
N ASN A 31 -24.36 9.37 -12.12
CA ASN A 31 -25.69 9.47 -12.71
C ASN A 31 -26.32 10.77 -12.21
N ASN A 32 -26.46 11.74 -13.10
CA ASN A 32 -27.49 12.78 -13.00
C ASN A 32 -27.93 13.15 -14.42
N THR A 33 -29.06 12.59 -14.81
CA THR A 33 -29.93 13.10 -15.87
C THR A 33 -30.52 14.42 -15.39
N THR A 34 -30.21 15.53 -16.06
CA THR A 34 -31.12 16.46 -16.78
C THR A 34 -30.28 17.66 -17.25
N ASP A 35 -30.60 18.18 -18.44
CA ASP A 35 -30.03 19.35 -19.14
C ASP A 35 -28.77 19.16 -20.00
N SER A 36 -29.03 18.65 -21.18
CA SER A 36 -28.27 18.85 -22.42
C SER A 36 -28.22 20.32 -22.82
N VAL A 37 -27.10 21.02 -22.55
CA VAL A 37 -26.28 21.88 -23.45
C VAL A 37 -25.02 22.31 -22.66
N ASN A 38 -23.96 21.48 -22.68
CA ASN A 38 -22.53 21.82 -22.48
C ASN A 38 -21.72 20.55 -22.16
N ALA A 39 -21.49 19.73 -23.18
CA ALA A 39 -20.67 18.53 -23.07
C ALA A 39 -19.19 18.85 -23.33
N THR A 40 -18.52 19.63 -22.46
CA THR A 40 -17.05 19.82 -22.50
C THR A 40 -16.53 20.48 -21.21
N MET A 41 -16.25 19.68 -20.18
CA MET A 41 -15.16 19.85 -19.18
C MET A 41 -15.37 18.84 -18.05
N SER A 42 -14.67 17.71 -18.08
CA SER A 42 -14.55 16.87 -16.88
C SER A 42 -13.96 17.73 -15.75
N ALA A 43 -14.62 17.80 -14.60
CA ALA A 43 -14.28 18.73 -13.52
C ALA A 43 -12.86 18.49 -12.96
N VAL A 44 -12.21 19.58 -12.54
CA VAL A 44 -10.96 19.52 -11.76
C VAL A 44 -11.25 18.90 -10.40
N VAL A 45 -10.47 17.90 -10.01
CA VAL A 45 -10.59 17.20 -8.73
C VAL A 45 -10.21 18.13 -7.59
N VAL A 46 -11.03 18.20 -6.55
CA VAL A 46 -10.75 18.96 -5.33
C VAL A 46 -9.53 18.37 -4.62
N ARG A 47 -8.68 19.25 -4.08
CA ARG A 47 -7.46 18.85 -3.35
C ARG A 47 -7.80 17.99 -2.13
N ASP A 48 -7.17 16.81 -2.02
CA ASP A 48 -7.36 15.90 -0.89
C ASP A 48 -6.51 16.34 0.33
N LEU A 49 -7.07 17.20 1.16
CA LEU A 49 -6.39 17.74 2.35
C LEU A 49 -6.23 16.73 3.51
N SER A 50 -6.76 15.51 3.38
CA SER A 50 -6.55 14.48 4.41
C SER A 50 -5.16 13.82 4.33
N ILE A 51 -4.39 14.11 3.29
CA ILE A 51 -2.98 13.72 3.19
C ILE A 51 -2.15 14.74 3.97
N THR A 52 -1.40 14.25 4.95
CA THR A 52 -0.51 15.02 5.82
C THR A 52 0.88 14.39 5.78
N PRO A 53 1.95 15.09 6.18
CA PRO A 53 3.28 14.48 6.25
C PRO A 53 3.35 13.18 7.06
N ALA A 54 2.46 12.99 8.04
CA ALA A 54 2.39 11.79 8.87
C ALA A 54 1.86 10.56 8.12
N ASN A 55 0.92 10.73 7.19
CA ASN A 55 0.30 9.62 6.45
C ASN A 55 0.65 9.63 4.95
N ALA A 56 1.45 10.58 4.50
CA ALA A 56 1.89 10.67 3.12
C ALA A 56 2.84 9.53 2.74
N TYR A 57 2.73 9.06 1.50
CA TYR A 57 3.60 7.99 1.01
C TYR A 57 5.06 8.46 0.87
N SER A 58 5.24 9.64 0.26
CA SER A 58 6.47 10.43 0.23
C SER A 58 6.40 11.55 1.27
N ASP A 59 7.55 11.88 1.84
CA ASP A 59 7.75 12.98 2.76
C ASP A 59 7.98 14.34 2.07
N LEU A 60 7.99 14.36 0.74
CA LEU A 60 8.19 15.56 -0.07
C LEU A 60 6.87 16.08 -0.64
N PHE A 61 6.72 17.41 -0.69
CA PHE A 61 5.56 18.11 -1.22
C PHE A 61 5.99 19.24 -2.15
N LEU A 62 5.35 19.33 -3.31
CA LEU A 62 5.52 20.42 -4.26
C LEU A 62 4.82 21.68 -3.74
N ASP A 63 5.38 22.84 -4.12
CA ASP A 63 4.55 24.04 -4.18
C ASP A 63 3.45 23.85 -5.23
N SER A 64 2.22 24.20 -4.88
CA SER A 64 1.10 24.16 -5.81
C SER A 64 1.33 24.93 -7.11
N THR A 65 2.17 25.98 -7.08
CA THR A 65 2.49 26.76 -8.29
C THR A 65 3.42 26.02 -9.24
N ALA A 66 4.20 25.04 -8.77
CA ALA A 66 5.17 24.31 -9.59
C ALA A 66 4.48 23.55 -10.73
N VAL A 67 3.29 23.00 -10.48
CA VAL A 67 2.49 22.30 -11.49
C VAL A 67 2.06 23.26 -12.60
N GLU A 68 1.58 24.45 -12.25
CA GLU A 68 1.16 25.46 -13.23
C GLU A 68 2.33 25.99 -14.05
N GLN A 69 3.46 26.27 -13.39
CA GLN A 69 4.69 26.70 -14.05
C GLN A 69 5.17 25.66 -15.06
N TYR A 70 5.17 24.37 -14.69
CA TYR A 70 5.55 23.29 -15.58
C TYR A 70 4.59 23.15 -16.77
N ILE A 71 3.27 23.24 -16.54
CA ILE A 71 2.26 23.21 -17.62
C ILE A 71 2.52 24.30 -18.66
N GLN A 72 2.84 25.51 -18.20
CA GLN A 72 3.15 26.64 -19.08
C GLN A 72 4.48 26.45 -19.81
N GLN A 73 5.54 26.05 -19.10
CA GLN A 73 6.88 25.86 -19.68
C GLN A 73 6.90 24.77 -20.77
N GLU A 74 6.19 23.67 -20.54
CA GLU A 74 6.15 22.53 -21.47
C GLU A 74 5.02 22.65 -22.52
N ASN A 75 4.23 23.73 -22.49
CA ASN A 75 3.09 23.97 -23.38
C ASN A 75 2.13 22.76 -23.46
N LEU A 76 1.75 22.20 -22.31
CA LEU A 76 0.91 21.01 -22.27
C LEU A 76 -0.51 21.32 -22.77
N ASN A 77 -1.07 20.42 -23.58
CA ASN A 77 -2.47 20.53 -23.99
C ASN A 77 -3.43 20.45 -22.80
N ASP A 78 -4.64 21.00 -22.96
CA ASP A 78 -5.64 21.12 -21.89
C ASP A 78 -5.97 19.80 -21.21
N THR A 79 -5.99 18.70 -21.97
CA THR A 79 -6.33 17.38 -21.45
C THR A 79 -5.24 16.89 -20.50
N LEU A 80 -3.96 16.97 -20.91
CA LEU A 80 -2.82 16.54 -20.12
C LEU A 80 -2.58 17.47 -18.93
N ALA A 81 -2.73 18.78 -19.14
CA ALA A 81 -2.65 19.78 -18.07
C ALA A 81 -3.71 19.52 -16.99
N ARG A 82 -4.96 19.24 -17.38
CA ARG A 82 -6.02 18.87 -16.44
C ARG A 82 -5.70 17.58 -15.68
N ASP A 83 -5.22 16.55 -16.35
CA ASP A 83 -4.92 15.28 -15.69
C ASP A 83 -3.73 15.39 -14.73
N LEU A 84 -2.74 16.23 -15.06
CA LEU A 84 -1.63 16.55 -14.17
C LEU A 84 -2.12 17.28 -12.90
N ARG A 85 -2.95 18.32 -13.06
CA ARG A 85 -3.59 19.01 -11.92
C ARG A 85 -4.39 18.04 -11.05
N ASN A 86 -5.22 17.21 -11.67
CA ASN A 86 -6.04 16.24 -10.98
C ASN A 86 -5.20 15.20 -10.23
N PHE A 87 -4.07 14.78 -10.80
CA PHE A 87 -3.15 13.87 -10.14
C PHE A 87 -2.61 14.50 -8.86
N TYR A 88 -2.04 15.71 -8.91
CA TYR A 88 -1.47 16.33 -7.71
C TYR A 88 -2.50 16.84 -6.70
N ASN A 89 -3.68 17.27 -7.15
CA ASN A 89 -4.79 17.58 -6.24
C ASN A 89 -5.20 16.37 -5.41
N SER A 90 -5.34 15.20 -6.04
CA SER A 90 -5.70 13.96 -5.32
C SER A 90 -4.65 13.47 -4.31
N ARG A 91 -3.46 14.09 -4.33
CA ARG A 91 -2.29 13.71 -3.54
C ARG A 91 -1.79 14.84 -2.64
N ASN A 92 -2.56 15.92 -2.52
CA ASN A 92 -2.17 17.11 -1.78
C ASN A 92 -0.81 17.72 -2.20
N PHE A 93 -0.46 17.61 -3.48
CA PHE A 93 0.85 17.99 -4.05
C PHE A 93 2.04 17.21 -3.50
N GLN A 94 1.82 16.06 -2.86
CA GLN A 94 2.88 15.14 -2.48
C GLN A 94 3.58 14.57 -3.74
N PHE A 95 4.90 14.40 -3.66
CA PHE A 95 5.66 13.67 -4.68
C PHE A 95 5.16 12.22 -4.81
N ALA A 96 5.16 11.71 -6.04
CA ALA A 96 4.79 10.36 -6.43
C ALA A 96 6.02 9.47 -6.63
N TRP A 97 7.12 10.03 -7.15
CA TRP A 97 8.25 9.23 -7.64
C TRP A 97 9.48 9.31 -6.74
N PHE A 98 9.61 10.40 -5.98
CA PHE A 98 10.73 10.62 -5.06
C PHE A 98 10.28 10.75 -3.60
N ALA A 99 11.19 10.41 -2.70
CA ALA A 99 11.18 10.71 -1.27
C ALA A 99 12.55 11.30 -0.90
N THR A 100 12.73 11.84 0.31
CA THR A 100 14.01 12.44 0.73
C THR A 100 15.19 11.49 0.54
N GLN A 101 14.98 10.18 0.73
CA GLN A 101 16.01 9.14 0.62
C GLN A 101 16.26 8.64 -0.83
N GLY A 102 15.62 9.25 -1.83
CA GLY A 102 15.82 8.89 -3.24
C GLY A 102 14.54 8.50 -3.97
N VAL A 103 14.70 7.75 -5.05
CA VAL A 103 13.58 7.26 -5.88
C VAL A 103 12.75 6.25 -5.08
N THR A 104 11.44 6.34 -5.16
CA THR A 104 10.51 5.37 -4.57
C THR A 104 10.46 4.08 -5.37
N GLU A 105 9.97 2.99 -4.77
CA GLU A 105 9.78 1.72 -5.49
C GLU A 105 8.80 1.86 -6.66
N GLN A 106 7.79 2.70 -6.54
CA GLN A 106 6.87 3.01 -7.63
C GLN A 106 7.56 3.77 -8.75
N GLY A 107 8.44 4.71 -8.42
CA GLY A 107 9.30 5.40 -9.39
C GLY A 107 10.19 4.43 -10.15
N ARG A 108 10.90 3.54 -9.46
CA ARG A 108 11.74 2.50 -10.08
C ARG A 108 10.94 1.55 -10.97
N ASN A 109 9.81 1.05 -10.47
CA ASN A 109 8.97 0.12 -11.22
C ASN A 109 8.40 0.78 -12.48
N PHE A 110 7.94 2.02 -12.37
CA PHE A 110 7.45 2.75 -13.53
C PHE A 110 8.58 3.06 -14.52
N TRP A 111 9.76 3.45 -14.04
CA TRP A 111 10.92 3.68 -14.90
C TRP A 111 11.29 2.42 -15.70
N ASN A 112 11.42 1.26 -15.04
CA ASN A 112 11.72 0.01 -15.74
C ASN A 112 10.65 -0.34 -16.80
N LEU A 113 9.39 -0.05 -16.50
CA LEU A 113 8.28 -0.23 -17.42
C LEU A 113 8.30 0.81 -18.56
N TYR A 114 8.68 2.05 -18.28
CA TYR A 114 8.84 3.10 -19.26
C TYR A 114 9.97 2.74 -20.24
N ASP A 115 11.17 2.51 -19.73
CA ASP A 115 12.39 2.17 -20.47
C ASP A 115 12.19 0.97 -21.41
N SER A 116 11.58 -0.11 -20.91
CA SER A 116 11.29 -1.29 -21.71
C SER A 116 10.25 -1.10 -22.83
N ASN A 117 9.52 0.02 -22.87
CA ASN A 117 8.49 0.30 -23.87
C ASN A 117 8.86 1.46 -24.83
N ILE A 118 10.05 2.06 -24.70
CA ILE A 118 10.52 3.20 -25.52
C ILE A 118 10.68 2.82 -27.01
N ASP A 119 10.90 1.54 -27.33
CA ASP A 119 11.09 1.08 -28.73
C ASP A 119 9.79 0.86 -29.54
N SER A 120 8.62 1.19 -28.98
CA SER A 120 7.38 1.17 -29.76
C SER A 120 7.27 2.44 -30.63
N VAL A 121 7.17 2.23 -31.95
CA VAL A 121 7.21 3.18 -33.11
C VAL A 121 6.49 4.54 -32.97
N ASN A 122 5.72 4.78 -31.90
CA ASN A 122 4.91 5.99 -31.70
C ASN A 122 5.21 6.75 -30.40
N TYR A 123 6.32 6.47 -29.70
CA TYR A 123 6.67 7.16 -28.47
C TYR A 123 8.04 7.85 -28.57
N LYS A 124 8.07 9.19 -28.46
CA LYS A 124 9.32 9.95 -28.41
C LYS A 124 9.64 10.24 -26.94
N ALA A 125 10.58 9.48 -26.39
CA ALA A 125 11.06 9.67 -25.02
C ALA A 125 11.73 11.06 -24.86
N ASP A 126 11.62 11.61 -23.66
CA ASP A 126 12.29 12.86 -23.29
C ASP A 126 13.73 12.54 -22.88
N ALA A 127 14.66 12.66 -23.83
CA ALA A 127 16.06 12.27 -23.61
C ALA A 127 16.73 12.97 -22.40
N ALA A 128 16.25 14.16 -22.00
CA ALA A 128 16.75 14.84 -20.81
C ALA A 128 16.21 14.19 -19.53
N LEU A 129 14.95 13.78 -19.52
CA LEU A 129 14.32 13.02 -18.44
C LEU A 129 15.02 11.66 -18.27
N ASP A 130 15.27 10.96 -19.37
CA ASP A 130 15.91 9.64 -19.36
C ASP A 130 17.30 9.71 -18.74
N LYS A 131 18.14 10.60 -19.26
CA LYS A 131 19.50 10.81 -18.74
C LYS A 131 19.48 11.17 -17.26
N GLN A 132 18.52 11.98 -16.83
CA GLN A 132 18.41 12.37 -15.43
C GLN A 132 18.03 11.16 -14.56
N LEU A 133 17.09 10.32 -14.98
CA LEU A 133 16.69 9.14 -14.22
C LEU A 133 17.78 8.08 -14.17
N ASP A 134 18.50 7.83 -15.27
CA ASP A 134 19.68 6.94 -15.28
C ASP A 134 20.74 7.40 -14.29
N THR A 135 20.98 8.72 -14.23
CA THR A 135 21.91 9.31 -13.25
C THR A 135 21.39 9.08 -11.83
N LEU A 136 20.10 9.31 -11.57
CA LEU A 136 19.53 9.12 -10.23
C LEU A 136 19.47 7.67 -9.79
N LEU A 137 19.34 6.72 -10.72
CA LEU A 137 19.26 5.30 -10.39
C LEU A 137 20.64 4.63 -10.24
N SER A 138 21.70 5.29 -10.71
CA SER A 138 23.08 4.77 -10.61
C SER A 138 23.84 5.26 -9.38
N VAL A 139 23.29 6.18 -8.58
CA VAL A 139 23.95 6.73 -7.39
C VAL A 139 23.53 5.96 -6.13
N ASP A 140 24.53 5.55 -5.34
CA ASP A 140 24.33 4.75 -4.11
C ASP A 140 23.58 5.50 -2.99
N SER A 141 23.77 6.81 -2.90
CA SER A 141 23.15 7.66 -1.87
C SER A 141 22.66 8.97 -2.48
N LEU A 142 21.35 9.18 -2.43
CA LEU A 142 20.70 10.40 -2.91
C LEU A 142 19.95 11.09 -1.77
N THR A 143 20.03 12.41 -1.75
CA THR A 143 19.16 13.25 -0.91
C THR A 143 18.36 14.16 -1.82
N ILE A 144 17.07 13.90 -1.91
CA ILE A 144 16.14 14.67 -2.74
C ILE A 144 15.56 15.80 -1.90
N THR A 145 15.46 16.99 -2.47
CA THR A 145 14.82 18.13 -1.83
C THR A 145 13.69 18.66 -2.69
N ALA A 146 12.58 19.05 -2.06
CA ALA A 146 11.38 19.51 -2.76
C ALA A 146 11.53 20.89 -3.43
N ASN A 147 12.62 21.62 -3.16
CA ASN A 147 12.90 22.95 -3.70
C ASN A 147 13.87 22.93 -4.89
N ASP A 148 14.48 21.78 -5.18
CA ASP A 148 15.40 21.65 -6.32
C ASP A 148 14.59 21.60 -7.61
N THR A 149 14.83 22.57 -8.49
CA THR A 149 14.13 22.67 -9.78
C THR A 149 14.36 21.44 -10.67
N ALA A 150 15.53 20.81 -10.59
CA ALA A 150 15.82 19.60 -11.35
C ALA A 150 14.93 18.45 -10.90
N PHE A 151 14.75 18.23 -9.59
CA PHE A 151 13.88 17.17 -9.07
C PHE A 151 12.40 17.46 -9.31
N ILE A 152 11.97 18.71 -9.16
CA ILE A 152 10.59 19.12 -9.48
C ILE A 152 10.30 18.83 -10.96
N LYS A 153 11.23 19.19 -11.87
CA LYS A 153 11.07 18.94 -13.29
C LYS A 153 11.00 17.44 -13.59
N THR A 154 11.85 16.61 -12.96
CA THR A 154 11.80 15.15 -13.12
C THR A 154 10.49 14.55 -12.60
N GLU A 155 10.03 14.99 -11.43
CA GLU A 155 8.78 14.53 -10.81
C GLU A 155 7.57 14.78 -11.73
N LEU A 156 7.46 16.00 -12.25
CA LEU A 156 6.38 16.39 -13.16
C LEU A 156 6.54 15.76 -14.55
N GLY A 157 7.78 15.62 -15.02
CA GLY A 157 8.17 14.88 -16.23
C GLY A 157 7.72 13.43 -16.18
N LEU A 158 8.09 12.69 -15.14
CA LEU A 158 7.75 11.30 -15.01
C LEU A 158 6.23 11.09 -14.86
N THR A 159 5.55 12.01 -14.19
CA THR A 159 4.08 12.01 -14.11
C THR A 159 3.41 12.21 -15.46
N LYS A 160 3.92 13.14 -16.28
CA LYS A 160 3.46 13.37 -17.66
C LYS A 160 3.53 12.09 -18.47
N GLU A 161 4.67 11.41 -18.41
CA GLU A 161 4.91 10.16 -19.13
C GLU A 161 4.02 9.01 -18.61
N PHE A 162 3.84 8.92 -17.29
CA PHE A 162 2.93 7.96 -16.66
C PHE A 162 1.49 8.11 -17.12
N ILE A 163 0.97 9.34 -17.17
CA ILE A 163 -0.39 9.62 -17.65
C ILE A 163 -0.56 9.21 -19.12
N LYS A 164 0.44 9.51 -19.96
CA LYS A 164 0.43 9.09 -21.38
C LYS A 164 0.42 7.56 -21.49
N TYR A 165 1.31 6.88 -20.77
CA TYR A 165 1.37 5.43 -20.75
C TYR A 165 0.02 4.81 -20.36
N ALA A 166 -0.57 5.28 -19.26
CA ALA A 166 -1.87 4.80 -18.79
C ALA A 166 -2.97 4.95 -19.85
N LYS A 167 -3.04 6.11 -20.50
CA LYS A 167 -4.04 6.39 -21.54
C LYS A 167 -3.85 5.55 -22.79
N ASN A 168 -2.61 5.41 -23.26
CA ASN A 168 -2.30 4.57 -24.42
C ASN A 168 -2.70 3.11 -24.18
N ASN A 169 -2.58 2.66 -22.93
CA ASN A 169 -2.99 1.33 -22.49
C ASN A 169 -4.46 1.27 -22.00
N LYS A 170 -5.26 2.32 -22.23
CA LYS A 170 -6.68 2.42 -21.86
C LYS A 170 -6.96 2.11 -20.37
N ARG A 171 -6.00 2.41 -19.49
CA ARG A 171 -6.12 2.23 -18.04
C ARG A 171 -6.94 3.35 -17.45
N THR A 172 -8.07 3.02 -16.83
CA THR A 172 -8.95 3.98 -16.14
C THR A 172 -8.61 4.14 -14.66
N ASP A 173 -7.84 3.20 -14.09
CA ASP A 173 -7.44 3.07 -12.69
C ASP A 173 -6.03 3.64 -12.40
N TRP A 174 -5.47 4.40 -13.34
CA TRP A 174 -4.08 4.84 -13.28
C TRP A 174 -3.74 5.70 -12.05
N LYS A 175 -4.71 6.46 -11.53
CA LYS A 175 -4.52 7.27 -10.33
C LYS A 175 -4.24 6.42 -9.08
N GLN A 176 -4.84 5.23 -9.02
CA GLN A 176 -4.70 4.26 -7.93
C GLN A 176 -3.42 3.42 -8.02
N MET A 177 -2.78 3.35 -9.19
CA MET A 177 -1.55 2.58 -9.38
C MET A 177 -0.36 3.17 -8.61
N VAL A 178 -0.41 4.47 -8.31
CA VAL A 178 0.54 5.13 -7.43
C VAL A 178 -0.15 5.32 -6.08
N PRO A 179 0.42 4.89 -4.94
CA PRO A 179 -0.14 5.11 -3.61
C PRO A 179 0.15 6.52 -3.09
N SER A 180 -0.84 7.19 -2.48
CA SER A 180 -0.71 8.56 -1.94
C SER A 180 -0.79 8.62 -0.42
N LYS A 181 -1.25 7.56 0.23
CA LYS A 181 -1.34 7.47 1.69
C LYS A 181 -0.71 6.17 2.17
N LYS A 182 0.11 6.26 3.22
CA LYS A 182 0.44 5.15 4.11
C LYS A 182 -0.84 4.80 4.85
N LEU A 183 -1.39 3.64 4.53
CA LEU A 183 -2.56 3.12 5.22
C LEU A 183 -2.11 2.31 6.42
N ASP A 184 -2.81 2.50 7.54
CA ASP A 184 -2.71 1.56 8.63
C ASP A 184 -3.10 0.17 8.10
N VAL A 185 -2.23 -0.82 8.33
CA VAL A 185 -2.36 -2.15 7.73
C VAL A 185 -3.64 -2.83 8.21
N MET A 186 -4.06 -2.59 9.46
CA MET A 186 -5.30 -3.16 9.99
C MET A 186 -6.52 -2.48 9.38
N GLN A 187 -6.51 -1.15 9.24
CA GLN A 187 -7.59 -0.42 8.56
C GLN A 187 -7.73 -0.83 7.08
N LEU A 188 -6.61 -1.02 6.38
CA LEU A 188 -6.61 -1.51 5.00
C LEU A 188 -7.18 -2.93 4.92
N ALA A 189 -6.72 -3.82 5.80
CA ALA A 189 -7.25 -5.19 5.87
C ALA A 189 -8.76 -5.18 6.12
N ASP A 190 -9.23 -4.37 7.07
CA ASP A 190 -10.64 -4.18 7.38
C ASP A 190 -11.43 -3.70 6.15
N SER A 191 -10.89 -2.74 5.41
CA SER A 191 -11.53 -2.22 4.21
C SER A 191 -11.64 -3.27 3.12
N ILE A 192 -10.57 -4.01 2.83
CA ILE A 192 -10.57 -5.10 1.84
C ILE A 192 -11.56 -6.21 2.26
N ILE A 193 -11.64 -6.51 3.56
CA ILE A 193 -12.54 -7.53 4.09
C ILE A 193 -14.01 -7.10 3.95
N LYS A 194 -14.35 -5.83 4.21
CA LYS A 194 -15.74 -5.34 4.25
C LYS A 194 -16.29 -4.96 2.87
N GLN A 195 -15.44 -4.52 1.95
CA GLN A 195 -15.89 -4.03 0.65
C GLN A 195 -16.38 -5.15 -0.28
N LYS A 196 -17.37 -4.86 -1.12
CA LYS A 196 -17.75 -5.74 -2.23
C LYS A 196 -16.69 -5.66 -3.34
N ASP A 197 -16.29 -6.82 -3.86
CA ASP A 197 -15.28 -6.87 -4.92
C ASP A 197 -15.76 -6.11 -6.15
N THR A 198 -14.85 -5.32 -6.74
CA THR A 198 -15.10 -4.70 -8.03
C THR A 198 -15.13 -5.76 -9.13
N PRO A 199 -15.83 -5.55 -10.26
CA PRO A 199 -15.81 -6.47 -11.39
C PRO A 199 -14.40 -6.88 -11.85
N PHE A 200 -13.40 -6.03 -11.64
CA PHE A 200 -11.99 -6.31 -11.93
C PHE A 200 -11.42 -7.54 -11.19
N TYR A 201 -11.83 -7.76 -9.94
CA TYR A 201 -11.39 -8.91 -9.14
C TYR A 201 -12.37 -10.09 -9.20
N SER A 202 -13.54 -9.88 -9.80
CA SER A 202 -14.56 -10.91 -9.97
C SER A 202 -14.03 -12.03 -10.87
N GLY A 203 -13.90 -13.24 -10.31
CA GLY A 203 -13.37 -14.41 -11.02
C GLY A 203 -11.87 -14.68 -10.81
N ASN A 204 -11.14 -13.80 -10.12
CA ASN A 204 -9.73 -14.07 -9.78
C ASN A 204 -9.63 -14.99 -8.54
N ILE A 205 -9.35 -16.27 -8.77
CA ILE A 205 -9.26 -17.31 -7.73
C ILE A 205 -8.11 -17.02 -6.74
N ALA A 206 -6.98 -16.49 -7.22
CA ALA A 206 -5.86 -16.16 -6.35
C ALA A 206 -6.22 -15.04 -5.39
N TYR A 207 -6.90 -14.00 -5.89
CA TYR A 207 -7.42 -12.90 -5.10
C TYR A 207 -8.45 -13.37 -4.05
N SER A 208 -9.40 -14.23 -4.45
CA SER A 208 -10.42 -14.72 -3.51
C SER A 208 -9.79 -15.53 -2.37
N LYS A 209 -8.84 -16.42 -2.67
CA LYS A 209 -8.07 -17.18 -1.68
C LYS A 209 -7.24 -16.28 -0.77
N MET A 210 -6.57 -15.27 -1.34
CA MET A 210 -5.83 -14.27 -0.57
C MET A 210 -6.77 -13.55 0.42
N ARG A 211 -7.95 -13.13 -0.03
CA ARG A 211 -8.93 -12.43 0.81
C ARG A 211 -9.49 -13.31 1.92
N GLU A 212 -9.67 -14.61 1.67
CA GLU A 212 -10.04 -15.58 2.71
C GLU A 212 -8.96 -15.70 3.79
N GLN A 213 -7.70 -15.84 3.39
CA GLN A 213 -6.59 -15.85 4.33
C GLN A 213 -6.48 -14.51 5.09
N LEU A 214 -6.62 -13.38 4.40
CA LEU A 214 -6.63 -12.07 5.05
C LEU A 214 -7.67 -11.97 6.17
N LYS A 215 -8.91 -12.45 5.94
CA LYS A 215 -9.95 -12.52 6.99
C LYS A 215 -9.49 -13.31 8.21
N LYS A 216 -8.84 -14.46 7.99
CA LYS A 216 -8.34 -15.33 9.05
C LYS A 216 -7.24 -14.66 9.88
N TYR A 217 -6.21 -14.14 9.23
CA TYR A 217 -5.09 -13.48 9.91
C TYR A 217 -5.53 -12.18 10.60
N HIS A 218 -6.44 -11.41 9.98
CA HIS A 218 -7.03 -10.22 10.59
C HIS A 218 -7.81 -10.55 11.87
N ALA A 219 -8.63 -11.61 11.87
CA ALA A 219 -9.35 -12.06 13.07
C ALA A 219 -8.41 -12.53 14.19
N ILE A 220 -7.26 -13.11 13.84
CA ILE A 220 -6.23 -13.49 14.81
C ILE A 220 -5.56 -12.24 15.40
N ALA A 221 -5.19 -11.27 14.56
CA ALA A 221 -4.59 -10.01 15.00
C ALA A 221 -5.51 -9.23 15.95
N GLN A 222 -6.81 -9.13 15.64
CA GLN A 222 -7.81 -8.49 16.51
C GLN A 222 -7.96 -9.16 17.89
N LYS A 223 -7.62 -10.44 18.02
CA LYS A 223 -7.64 -11.19 19.29
C LYS A 223 -6.33 -11.09 20.08
N GLY A 224 -5.45 -10.15 19.73
CA GLY A 224 -4.13 -9.96 20.36
C GLY A 224 -3.01 -10.76 19.69
N GLY A 225 -3.25 -11.29 18.48
CA GLY A 225 -2.25 -12.00 17.70
C GLY A 225 -1.79 -13.30 18.36
N TRP A 226 -0.51 -13.60 18.22
CA TRP A 226 0.11 -14.76 18.84
C TRP A 226 1.44 -14.43 19.49
N LYS A 227 1.76 -15.18 20.55
CA LYS A 227 3.07 -15.08 21.18
C LYS A 227 4.14 -15.70 20.27
N PRO A 228 5.31 -15.05 20.11
CA PRO A 228 6.44 -15.65 19.42
C PRO A 228 6.80 -17.00 20.03
N ILE A 229 7.11 -17.97 19.17
CA ILE A 229 7.64 -19.26 19.59
C ILE A 229 9.16 -19.14 19.65
N THR A 230 9.76 -19.57 20.75
CA THR A 230 11.21 -19.69 20.90
C THR A 230 11.58 -21.16 20.96
N LEU A 231 12.56 -21.58 20.16
CA LEU A 231 13.12 -22.92 20.30
C LEU A 231 14.10 -22.95 21.48
N GLY A 232 14.04 -24.02 22.28
CA GLY A 232 15.04 -24.31 23.31
C GLY A 232 16.23 -25.13 22.78
N SER A 233 16.25 -25.42 21.48
CA SER A 233 17.26 -26.24 20.81
C SER A 233 17.38 -25.84 19.33
N LYS A 234 18.49 -26.17 18.69
CA LYS A 234 18.74 -25.88 17.26
C LYS A 234 17.68 -26.48 16.31
N SER A 235 17.08 -27.60 16.70
CA SER A 235 16.00 -28.23 15.93
C SER A 235 15.15 -29.16 16.78
N ILE A 236 13.93 -29.43 16.32
CA ILE A 236 13.02 -30.44 16.89
C ILE A 236 12.64 -31.43 15.79
N LYS A 237 12.77 -32.72 16.10
CA LYS A 237 12.46 -33.84 15.20
C LYS A 237 11.34 -34.70 15.78
N LYS A 238 10.75 -35.55 14.93
CA LYS A 238 9.79 -36.56 15.37
C LYS A 238 10.32 -37.38 16.56
N GLY A 239 9.42 -37.70 17.49
CA GLY A 239 9.71 -38.44 18.72
C GLY A 239 10.22 -37.56 19.87
N THR A 240 10.57 -36.30 19.60
CA THR A 240 11.01 -35.37 20.65
C THR A 240 9.81 -34.89 21.47
N SER A 241 9.97 -34.81 22.80
CA SER A 241 8.98 -34.22 23.70
C SER A 241 9.54 -32.96 24.34
N VAL A 242 9.03 -31.79 23.97
CA VAL A 242 9.46 -30.48 24.52
C VAL A 242 8.29 -29.49 24.58
N PRO A 243 8.29 -28.51 25.51
CA PRO A 243 7.19 -27.56 25.67
C PRO A 243 6.86 -26.72 24.42
N SER A 244 7.88 -26.40 23.61
CA SER A 244 7.70 -25.64 22.37
C SER A 244 6.83 -26.37 21.34
N VAL A 245 6.78 -27.71 21.35
CA VAL A 245 5.91 -28.50 20.46
C VAL A 245 4.43 -28.14 20.67
N THR A 246 3.98 -27.98 21.91
CA THR A 246 2.60 -27.58 22.20
C THR A 246 2.31 -26.17 21.65
N GLN A 247 3.27 -25.24 21.75
CA GLN A 247 3.13 -23.89 21.20
C GLN A 247 3.05 -23.92 19.66
N ILE A 248 3.86 -24.75 19.02
CA ILE A 248 3.85 -24.96 17.57
C ILE A 248 2.52 -25.55 17.13
N LYS A 249 2.03 -26.62 17.76
CA LYS A 249 0.73 -27.22 17.45
C LYS A 249 -0.39 -26.20 17.56
N LYS A 250 -0.41 -25.41 18.63
CA LYS A 250 -1.38 -24.33 18.82
C LYS A 250 -1.30 -23.28 17.70
N ARG A 251 -0.10 -22.89 17.29
CA ARG A 251 0.09 -21.96 16.17
C ARG A 251 -0.47 -22.52 14.87
N LEU A 252 -0.11 -23.76 14.54
CA LEU A 252 -0.56 -24.41 13.32
C LEU A 252 -2.07 -24.67 13.32
N GLN A 253 -2.68 -24.95 14.47
CA GLN A 253 -4.13 -25.03 14.60
C GLN A 253 -4.80 -23.67 14.28
N LEU A 254 -4.25 -22.57 14.81
CA LEU A 254 -4.76 -21.22 14.52
C LEU A 254 -4.68 -20.88 13.03
N THR A 255 -3.58 -21.27 12.37
CA THR A 255 -3.40 -21.06 10.92
C THR A 255 -4.09 -22.12 10.05
N GLY A 256 -4.69 -23.17 10.65
CA GLY A 256 -5.36 -24.27 9.95
C GLY A 256 -4.42 -25.27 9.28
N ASP A 257 -3.14 -25.22 9.66
CA ASP A 257 -2.08 -26.10 9.18
C ASP A 257 -2.01 -27.42 9.95
N TYR A 258 -2.69 -27.49 11.09
CA TYR A 258 -2.75 -28.68 11.93
C TYR A 258 -4.17 -28.89 12.45
N ASN A 259 -4.86 -29.90 11.93
CA ASN A 259 -6.28 -30.17 12.22
C ASN A 259 -6.49 -31.14 13.40
N ALA A 260 -5.43 -31.75 13.92
CA ALA A 260 -5.54 -32.66 15.05
C ALA A 260 -5.77 -31.89 16.35
N ILE A 261 -6.60 -32.43 17.24
CA ILE A 261 -6.86 -31.90 18.60
C ILE A 261 -5.80 -32.46 19.57
N ASP A 262 -4.54 -32.39 19.18
CA ASP A 262 -3.42 -32.85 20.00
C ASP A 262 -2.76 -31.66 20.70
N THR A 263 -2.72 -31.71 22.03
CA THR A 263 -2.13 -30.68 22.90
C THR A 263 -0.86 -31.18 23.62
N SER A 264 -0.45 -32.42 23.37
CA SER A 264 0.74 -33.02 23.97
C SER A 264 2.02 -32.30 23.55
N THR A 265 3.07 -32.47 24.34
CA THR A 265 4.43 -31.97 24.05
C THR A 265 5.20 -32.85 23.05
N ILE A 266 4.59 -33.93 22.54
CA ILE A 266 5.26 -34.92 21.71
C ILE A 266 5.14 -34.54 20.24
N PHE A 267 6.27 -34.54 19.52
CA PHE A 267 6.30 -34.44 18.07
C PHE A 267 5.92 -35.79 17.46
N ASN A 268 4.66 -35.95 17.05
CA ASN A 268 4.12 -37.16 16.44
C ASN A 268 4.14 -37.13 14.90
N ASP A 269 3.73 -38.24 14.27
CA ASP A 269 3.66 -38.38 12.81
C ASP A 269 2.71 -37.34 12.18
N SER A 270 1.59 -37.05 12.84
CA SER A 270 0.62 -36.07 12.35
C SER A 270 1.22 -34.66 12.27
N LEU A 271 1.99 -34.26 13.30
CA LEU A 271 2.70 -32.98 13.29
C LEU A 271 3.81 -32.98 12.23
N GLU A 272 4.50 -34.10 12.00
CA GLU A 272 5.50 -34.21 10.94
C GLU A 272 4.92 -33.87 9.56
N LEU A 273 3.77 -34.44 9.24
CA LEU A 273 3.07 -34.19 7.98
C LEU A 273 2.64 -32.72 7.83
N ALA A 274 2.12 -32.13 8.91
CA ALA A 274 1.77 -30.71 8.93
C ALA A 274 3.00 -29.82 8.70
N ILE A 275 4.12 -30.11 9.36
CA ILE A 275 5.37 -29.36 9.19
C ILE A 275 5.90 -29.47 7.76
N LYS A 276 5.84 -30.64 7.14
CA LYS A 276 6.23 -30.82 5.73
C LYS A 276 5.39 -29.95 4.80
N SER A 277 4.08 -29.89 5.02
CA SER A 277 3.16 -29.04 4.24
C SER A 277 3.47 -27.55 4.41
N VAL A 278 3.71 -27.11 5.66
CA VAL A 278 4.09 -25.72 5.95
C VAL A 278 5.42 -25.35 5.30
N GLN A 279 6.43 -26.23 5.41
CA GLN A 279 7.72 -26.03 4.77
C GLN A 279 7.59 -25.84 3.26
N GLN A 280 6.84 -26.73 2.59
CA GLN A 280 6.60 -26.62 1.17
C GLN A 280 5.90 -25.29 0.80
N ARG A 281 4.90 -24.87 1.58
CA ARG A 281 4.21 -23.59 1.35
C ARG A 281 5.14 -22.39 1.49
N PHE A 282 6.09 -22.45 2.42
CA PHE A 282 7.09 -21.40 2.62
C PHE A 282 8.30 -21.51 1.68
N GLY A 283 8.30 -22.44 0.73
CA GLY A 283 9.41 -22.63 -0.21
C GLY A 283 10.63 -23.34 0.39
N PHE A 284 10.47 -24.00 1.53
CA PHE A 284 11.51 -24.81 2.15
C PHE A 284 11.43 -26.27 1.70
N ASN A 285 12.55 -26.99 1.85
CA ASN A 285 12.56 -28.44 1.69
C ASN A 285 11.68 -29.11 2.76
N PRO A 286 10.75 -30.01 2.39
CA PRO A 286 9.80 -30.65 3.31
C PRO A 286 10.47 -31.76 4.13
N THR A 287 11.43 -31.38 4.96
CA THR A 287 12.22 -32.29 5.81
C THR A 287 11.42 -32.87 6.98
N GLY A 288 10.34 -32.20 7.41
CA GLY A 288 9.61 -32.55 8.63
C GLY A 288 10.37 -32.19 9.91
N ILE A 289 11.48 -31.45 9.81
CA ILE A 289 12.28 -31.00 10.96
C ILE A 289 11.97 -29.52 11.21
N ILE A 290 11.73 -29.17 12.47
CA ILE A 290 11.52 -27.78 12.88
C ILE A 290 12.88 -27.16 13.19
N THR A 291 13.15 -26.02 12.57
CA THR A 291 14.39 -25.24 12.71
C THR A 291 14.08 -23.79 13.11
N ASP A 292 15.09 -23.04 13.56
CA ASP A 292 14.94 -21.62 13.86
C ASP A 292 14.43 -20.82 12.66
N THR A 293 14.88 -21.14 11.45
CA THR A 293 14.41 -20.51 10.20
C THR A 293 12.90 -20.66 10.02
N LEU A 294 12.37 -21.89 10.20
CA LEU A 294 10.94 -22.14 10.08
C LEU A 294 10.14 -21.38 11.15
N ILE A 295 10.66 -21.34 12.38
CA ILE A 295 10.01 -20.65 13.51
C ILE A 295 10.01 -19.13 13.31
N ASN A 296 11.09 -18.57 12.79
CA ASN A 296 11.15 -17.17 12.43
C ASN A 296 10.08 -16.83 11.39
N SER A 297 9.94 -17.63 10.32
CA SER A 297 8.87 -17.46 9.33
C SER A 297 7.47 -17.56 9.94
N LEU A 298 7.25 -18.50 10.86
CA LEU A 298 5.96 -18.60 11.56
C LEU A 298 5.69 -17.36 12.43
N ASN A 299 6.71 -16.76 13.04
CA ASN A 299 6.55 -15.62 13.93
C ASN A 299 6.22 -14.30 13.22
N VAL A 300 6.55 -14.14 11.93
CA VAL A 300 6.32 -12.90 11.16
C VAL A 300 4.84 -12.52 11.04
N SER A 301 3.92 -13.48 10.91
CA SER A 301 2.53 -13.16 10.53
C SER A 301 1.58 -12.74 11.67
N GLY A 302 2.12 -12.31 12.83
CA GLY A 302 1.27 -11.84 13.94
C GLY A 302 1.95 -10.94 14.97
N SER A 303 3.16 -10.46 14.70
CA SER A 303 3.75 -9.37 15.47
C SER A 303 3.36 -8.03 14.85
N THR A 304 2.33 -7.38 15.38
CA THR A 304 2.29 -5.92 15.38
C THR A 304 3.34 -5.48 16.40
N THR A 305 4.57 -5.26 15.96
CA THR A 305 5.52 -4.47 16.75
C THR A 305 4.89 -3.09 16.94
N SER A 306 4.47 -2.82 18.17
CA SER A 306 4.08 -1.49 18.65
C SER A 306 5.23 -0.52 18.57
#